data_AF-A0A292Z0F3-F1
#
_entry.id   AF-A0A292Z0F3-F1
#
_cell.length_a   1.000
_cell.length_b   1.000
_cell.length_c   1.000
_cell.angle_alpha   90.00
_cell.angle_beta   90.00
_cell.angle_gamma   90.00
#
_symmetry.space_group_name_H-M   'P 1'
#
loop_
_entity.id
_entity.type
_entity.pdbx_description
1 polymer ?
#
loop_
_entity_poly.entity_id
_entity_poly.type
_entity_poly.pdbx_seq_one_letter_code
_entity_poly.pdbx_strand_id
1 'polypeptide(L)'
;MAAPGGVEVGCRRSQPSVGSAPSSWAGGADRSARAGHLLISVRPVPSPARPTRDRPGRVANYAGEVMVRAGTGGMPDLVPPMQAATGDMPSGPGWAVEFAWDGLRAIAYARPGRVRLLTARDRSVTSAFPELHVLAAKAPRNGVILDGTVVALDDAGVPSRRLLMRRTATQRPGAGLVADVPVGFFVSDLMWLDGESTTSLPYQRRRELVDDLGLAEQPVVLSPSWPAGDAGHVLATARRYGLDGVYAKRLDSAYQPGRRSRNWLRVPLRQSRQVVVGGWTPASPDRPDTVAALLLGVPGPAGLRYVGRVGLGAGAPRAAVTALLPDLGTAESAFAGGVPASVARDALWAVPRLVGQVEFTEWTVGGRLRLPVWRGLVAPEEVEDGLWDDGFADDERWDSGESEVRTVDLDGPEEAPAPAAPQPRVPEQEPAPRVVPEEQRVQARRLEQHFVYNSLNTIASLVRTDPGRARELLLGFADLTRAADRPADDTITLRDELDSVRAYLQLEQARFGKRLTASIVCEPGLDELPVTPLEVLAQVRAIVQEVVEPHPEGGEVTVDAAADGGHCVVTITETATGRTWTVRPAGATL
;
A
#
# COMPACT_ATOMS: atom_id res chain seq x y z
N MET A 1 -54.99 7.79 33.84
CA MET A 1 -56.03 6.75 33.96
C MET A 1 -56.46 6.33 32.56
N ALA A 2 -56.94 5.09 32.39
CA ALA A 2 -57.56 4.52 31.18
C ALA A 2 -56.73 4.48 29.87
N ALA A 3 -56.47 3.26 29.39
CA ALA A 3 -56.45 2.91 27.95
C ALA A 3 -57.88 2.45 27.55
N PRO A 4 -58.23 2.16 26.27
CA PRO A 4 -57.66 1.09 25.40
C PRO A 4 -57.45 1.54 23.93
N GLY A 5 -57.02 0.72 22.96
CA GLY A 5 -56.45 -0.65 22.96
C GLY A 5 -56.60 -1.39 21.60
N GLY A 6 -55.94 -2.55 21.45
CA GLY A 6 -56.13 -3.55 20.35
C GLY A 6 -55.28 -3.37 19.08
N VAL A 7 -55.08 -4.41 18.22
CA VAL A 7 -55.45 -5.85 18.32
C VAL A 7 -54.65 -6.72 17.29
N GLU A 8 -54.13 -7.90 17.70
CA GLU A 8 -53.83 -9.14 16.90
C GLU A 8 -52.89 -9.08 15.64
N VAL A 9 -52.36 -10.14 14.96
CA VAL A 9 -52.04 -11.61 15.12
C VAL A 9 -51.05 -11.99 13.96
N GLY A 10 -50.20 -13.03 13.93
CA GLY A 10 -49.79 -14.04 14.92
C GLY A 10 -49.58 -15.48 14.36
N CYS A 11 -48.51 -16.20 14.79
CA CYS A 11 -48.32 -17.68 14.65
C CYS A 11 -47.90 -18.21 13.23
N ARG A 12 -47.15 -19.33 12.98
CA ARG A 12 -46.77 -20.60 13.68
C ARG A 12 -45.29 -20.95 13.33
N ARG A 13 -44.43 -21.59 14.16
CA ARG A 13 -44.39 -22.92 14.82
C ARG A 13 -44.14 -24.16 13.93
N SER A 14 -43.02 -24.87 14.16
CA SER A 14 -42.86 -26.34 14.03
C SER A 14 -41.72 -26.88 14.95
N GLN A 15 -41.83 -28.16 15.35
CA GLN A 15 -40.94 -28.94 16.25
C GLN A 15 -41.33 -30.44 16.10
N PRO A 16 -40.65 -31.49 16.66
CA PRO A 16 -40.10 -31.63 18.03
C PRO A 16 -38.60 -32.12 17.98
N SER A 17 -38.00 -33.04 18.77
CA SER A 17 -38.46 -33.97 19.82
C SER A 17 -37.34 -34.53 20.73
N VAL A 18 -37.69 -34.83 22.00
CA VAL A 18 -37.21 -35.90 22.94
C VAL A 18 -35.71 -36.17 23.14
N GLY A 19 -35.24 -36.18 24.41
CA GLY A 19 -33.96 -36.83 24.79
C GLY A 19 -33.36 -36.58 26.19
N SER A 20 -34.02 -37.03 27.28
CA SER A 20 -33.46 -37.32 28.63
C SER A 20 -32.57 -36.30 29.41
N ALA A 21 -32.88 -36.11 30.70
CA ALA A 21 -32.03 -35.51 31.74
C ALA A 21 -31.54 -36.62 32.74
N PRO A 22 -30.84 -36.41 33.90
CA PRO A 22 -31.11 -35.37 34.94
C PRO A 22 -29.92 -34.83 35.81
N SER A 23 -30.26 -33.94 36.76
CA SER A 23 -29.62 -33.65 38.09
C SER A 23 -28.14 -33.21 38.14
N SER A 24 -27.73 -32.09 38.76
CA SER A 24 -27.97 -31.64 40.16
C SER A 24 -27.58 -30.14 40.30
N TRP A 25 -28.45 -29.23 40.74
CA TRP A 25 -28.82 -28.85 42.13
C TRP A 25 -27.95 -27.77 42.83
N ALA A 26 -28.64 -26.66 43.16
CA ALA A 26 -28.38 -25.66 44.21
C ALA A 26 -27.12 -24.75 44.20
N GLY A 27 -27.38 -23.43 44.25
CA GLY A 27 -27.03 -22.68 45.47
C GLY A 27 -26.46 -21.25 45.33
N GLY A 28 -27.27 -20.25 45.71
CA GLY A 28 -26.76 -19.07 46.43
C GLY A 28 -26.64 -17.73 45.69
N ALA A 29 -27.35 -16.73 46.21
CA ALA A 29 -26.99 -15.30 46.12
C ALA A 29 -25.90 -14.98 47.20
N ASP A 30 -25.36 -13.77 47.41
CA ASP A 30 -25.95 -12.45 47.15
C ASP A 30 -24.92 -11.29 47.04
N ARG A 31 -25.44 -10.09 46.73
CA ARG A 31 -24.83 -8.76 46.58
C ARG A 31 -23.86 -8.35 47.69
N SER A 32 -22.80 -7.62 47.34
CA SER A 32 -22.69 -6.15 47.57
C SER A 32 -21.25 -5.63 47.35
N ALA A 33 -21.06 -4.30 47.31
CA ALA A 33 -19.82 -3.64 46.90
C ALA A 33 -19.07 -2.97 48.05
N ARG A 34 -17.75 -2.76 47.85
CA ARG A 34 -17.02 -1.52 48.21
C ARG A 34 -15.61 -1.47 47.60
N ALA A 35 -15.06 -0.27 47.50
CA ALA A 35 -13.72 -0.01 46.96
C ALA A 35 -12.63 -0.10 48.04
N GLY A 36 -11.38 -0.30 47.63
CA GLY A 36 -10.19 -0.23 48.47
C GLY A 36 -8.92 -0.11 47.63
N HIS A 37 -7.98 0.75 48.04
CA HIS A 37 -6.71 0.97 47.32
C HIS A 37 -5.73 -0.19 47.52
N LEU A 38 -4.91 -0.48 46.50
CA LEU A 38 -3.80 -1.43 46.61
C LEU A 38 -2.46 -0.68 46.68
N LEU A 39 -1.76 -0.83 47.82
CA LEU A 39 -0.44 -0.25 48.05
C LEU A 39 0.66 -1.09 47.36
N ILE A 40 1.58 -0.42 46.66
CA ILE A 40 2.75 -1.06 46.04
C ILE A 40 3.79 -1.36 47.12
N SER A 41 4.23 -2.62 47.20
CA SER A 41 5.33 -3.06 48.08
C SER A 41 6.61 -3.27 47.27
N VAL A 42 7.65 -2.48 47.55
CA VAL A 42 8.96 -2.57 46.90
C VAL A 42 9.92 -3.36 47.79
N ARG A 43 10.60 -4.37 47.24
CA ARG A 43 11.73 -5.07 47.90
C ARG A 43 13.07 -4.59 47.33
N PRO A 44 14.15 -4.48 48.13
CA PRO A 44 15.43 -3.92 47.66
C PRO A 44 16.24 -4.89 46.78
N VAL A 45 17.11 -4.32 45.94
CA VAL A 45 18.08 -5.04 45.10
C VAL A 45 19.48 -4.99 45.74
N PRO A 46 20.22 -6.10 45.85
CA PRO A 46 21.62 -6.09 46.27
C PRO A 46 22.58 -5.69 45.13
N SER A 47 23.64 -4.95 45.47
CA SER A 47 24.65 -4.45 44.51
C SER A 47 25.73 -5.50 44.15
N PRO A 48 26.47 -5.33 43.03
CA PRO A 48 27.28 -6.39 42.43
C PRO A 48 28.73 -6.47 42.94
N ALA A 49 29.31 -7.67 42.87
CA ALA A 49 30.74 -7.91 43.05
C ALA A 49 31.54 -7.67 41.74
N ARG A 50 32.86 -7.42 41.86
CA ARG A 50 33.79 -7.16 40.74
C ARG A 50 34.50 -8.44 40.23
N PRO A 51 35.03 -8.44 38.98
CA PRO A 51 35.38 -9.67 38.26
C PRO A 51 36.85 -10.12 38.42
N THR A 52 37.10 -11.39 38.09
CA THR A 52 38.42 -11.99 37.82
C THR A 52 38.59 -12.32 36.32
N ARG A 53 39.81 -12.66 35.86
CA ARG A 53 40.21 -12.53 34.45
C ARG A 53 41.27 -13.55 33.99
N ASP A 54 40.88 -14.47 33.09
CA ASP A 54 41.68 -15.26 32.11
C ASP A 54 40.78 -16.43 31.61
N ARG A 55 40.91 -17.07 30.44
CA ARG A 55 41.64 -16.81 29.17
C ARG A 55 40.86 -17.51 28.01
N PRO A 56 41.19 -17.32 26.71
CA PRO A 56 40.24 -17.56 25.62
C PRO A 56 40.15 -19.02 25.13
N GLY A 57 38.97 -19.42 24.63
CA GLY A 57 38.78 -20.70 23.93
C GLY A 57 37.45 -20.82 23.18
N ARG A 58 37.54 -21.04 21.86
CA ARG A 58 36.50 -21.40 20.87
C ARG A 58 35.29 -20.46 20.68
N VAL A 59 35.02 -20.16 19.40
CA VAL A 59 33.79 -19.53 18.93
C VAL A 59 32.65 -20.55 18.96
N ALA A 60 31.52 -20.18 19.55
CA ALA A 60 30.28 -20.96 19.52
C ALA A 60 29.08 -20.02 19.24
N ASN A 61 28.07 -20.53 18.53
CA ASN A 61 27.00 -19.71 17.98
C ASN A 61 26.05 -19.17 19.07
N TYR A 62 25.92 -17.85 19.16
CA TYR A 62 24.90 -17.20 19.98
C TYR A 62 23.67 -16.84 19.14
N ALA A 63 22.65 -17.69 19.20
CA ALA A 63 21.27 -17.26 19.00
C ALA A 63 20.82 -16.49 20.25
N GLY A 64 21.26 -15.24 20.38
CA GLY A 64 20.94 -14.37 21.51
C GLY A 64 19.63 -13.62 21.31
N GLU A 65 18.71 -13.73 22.27
CA GLU A 65 17.52 -12.88 22.29
C GLU A 65 17.91 -11.43 22.54
N VAL A 66 17.67 -10.54 21.57
CA VAL A 66 17.80 -9.09 21.75
C VAL A 66 16.62 -8.61 22.58
N MET A 67 16.75 -8.78 23.90
CA MET A 67 15.81 -8.31 24.90
C MET A 67 15.86 -6.78 24.94
N VAL A 68 14.98 -6.13 24.17
CA VAL A 68 14.80 -4.67 24.20
C VAL A 68 14.32 -4.29 25.60
N ARG A 69 15.25 -3.81 26.44
CA ARG A 69 14.90 -3.24 27.74
C ARG A 69 14.05 -1.99 27.52
N ALA A 70 12.81 -2.03 27.98
CA ALA A 70 11.99 -0.85 28.18
C ALA A 70 12.59 -0.02 29.33
N GLY A 71 13.64 0.76 29.02
CA GLY A 71 14.17 1.79 29.89
C GLY A 71 13.41 3.10 29.71
N THR A 72 13.38 3.92 30.75
CA THR A 72 12.83 5.30 30.71
C THR A 72 13.81 6.24 30.00
N GLY A 73 14.07 5.97 28.71
CA GLY A 73 15.07 6.65 27.88
C GLY A 73 14.53 6.96 26.48
N GLY A 74 15.14 7.95 25.82
CA GLY A 74 14.64 8.49 24.55
C GLY A 74 14.74 7.54 23.35
N MET A 75 14.04 7.92 22.28
CA MET A 75 13.86 7.19 21.01
C MET A 75 15.13 6.41 20.55
N PRO A 76 15.03 5.08 20.36
CA PRO A 76 16.20 4.21 20.18
C PRO A 76 16.94 4.40 18.87
N ASP A 77 18.27 4.22 18.92
CA ASP A 77 19.16 4.32 17.75
C ASP A 77 19.03 3.15 16.76
N LEU A 78 18.37 2.05 17.13
CA LEU A 78 18.07 0.94 16.23
C LEU A 78 16.84 0.13 16.70
N VAL A 79 15.92 -0.13 15.78
CA VAL A 79 14.86 -1.15 15.94
C VAL A 79 14.95 -2.09 14.74
N PRO A 80 15.31 -3.38 14.93
CA PRO A 80 15.45 -4.31 13.82
C PRO A 80 14.08 -4.67 13.22
N PRO A 81 13.89 -4.65 11.89
CA PRO A 81 12.58 -4.89 11.29
C PRO A 81 12.02 -6.30 11.53
N MET A 82 10.75 -6.36 11.90
CA MET A 82 9.94 -7.59 11.90
C MET A 82 9.89 -8.18 10.48
N GLN A 83 9.95 -9.50 10.35
CA GLN A 83 10.02 -10.19 9.06
C GLN A 83 8.72 -10.96 8.79
N ALA A 84 8.16 -10.79 7.60
CA ALA A 84 7.02 -11.58 7.17
C ALA A 84 7.40 -13.06 7.00
N ALA A 85 6.53 -14.00 7.39
CA ALA A 85 6.62 -15.38 6.93
C ALA A 85 5.99 -15.50 5.53
N THR A 86 6.49 -16.40 4.68
CA THR A 86 5.77 -16.74 3.44
C THR A 86 4.61 -17.67 3.78
N GLY A 87 3.45 -17.45 3.16
CA GLY A 87 2.27 -18.30 3.32
C GLY A 87 1.18 -17.94 2.32
N ASP A 88 0.10 -18.70 2.32
CA ASP A 88 -1.09 -18.45 1.52
C ASP A 88 -1.96 -17.34 2.13
N MET A 89 -2.96 -16.85 1.38
CA MET A 89 -3.88 -15.82 1.87
C MET A 89 -4.72 -16.35 3.05
N PRO A 90 -4.69 -15.72 4.24
CA PRO A 90 -5.50 -16.15 5.37
C PRO A 90 -7.00 -15.93 5.12
N SER A 91 -7.81 -16.85 5.62
CA SER A 91 -9.27 -16.75 5.58
C SER A 91 -9.84 -16.18 6.89
N GLY A 92 -11.00 -15.52 6.79
CA GLY A 92 -11.74 -14.97 7.92
C GLY A 92 -11.34 -13.53 8.31
N PRO A 93 -12.04 -12.94 9.30
CA PRO A 93 -11.77 -11.59 9.81
C PRO A 93 -10.49 -11.53 10.64
N GLY A 94 -10.09 -10.32 11.06
CA GLY A 94 -8.91 -10.09 11.89
C GLY A 94 -7.60 -9.86 11.13
N TRP A 95 -7.67 -9.76 9.80
CA TRP A 95 -6.52 -9.50 8.92
C TRP A 95 -6.75 -8.26 8.03
N ALA A 96 -5.72 -7.43 7.95
CA ALA A 96 -5.53 -6.46 6.88
C ALA A 96 -4.68 -7.06 5.75
N VAL A 97 -4.84 -6.54 4.54
CA VAL A 97 -4.07 -6.84 3.34
C VAL A 97 -3.53 -5.54 2.77
N GLU A 98 -2.22 -5.46 2.56
CA GLU A 98 -1.51 -4.33 1.93
C GLU A 98 -0.81 -4.81 0.65
N PHE A 99 -0.51 -3.90 -0.27
CA PHE A 99 0.38 -4.22 -1.40
C PHE A 99 1.80 -4.55 -0.91
N ALA A 100 2.43 -5.59 -1.48
CA ALA A 100 3.82 -5.93 -1.17
C ALA A 100 4.79 -5.16 -2.07
N TRP A 101 4.70 -3.82 -2.04
CA TRP A 101 5.49 -2.86 -2.82
C TRP A 101 6.92 -3.33 -3.11
N ASP A 102 7.29 -3.44 -4.40
CA ASP A 102 8.67 -3.72 -4.74
C ASP A 102 9.53 -2.46 -4.60
N GLY A 103 10.53 -2.54 -3.73
CA GLY A 103 11.37 -1.40 -3.41
C GLY A 103 12.36 -1.69 -2.28
N LEU A 104 12.92 -0.62 -1.72
CA LEU A 104 13.91 -0.67 -0.67
C LEU A 104 13.22 -0.44 0.69
N ARG A 105 13.00 -1.53 1.44
CA ARG A 105 12.51 -1.43 2.82
C ARG A 105 13.48 -0.61 3.67
N ALA A 106 12.96 0.46 4.27
CA ALA A 106 13.69 1.42 5.08
C ALA A 106 12.94 1.71 6.39
N ILE A 107 13.69 1.80 7.48
CA ILE A 107 13.22 2.32 8.76
C ILE A 107 13.61 3.79 8.83
N ALA A 108 12.60 4.66 8.92
CA ALA A 108 12.79 6.10 9.10
C ALA A 108 12.80 6.42 10.59
N TYR A 109 13.86 7.08 11.05
CA TYR A 109 14.01 7.62 12.39
C TYR A 109 13.98 9.14 12.26
N ALA A 110 12.91 9.78 12.70
CA ALA A 110 12.72 11.23 12.53
C ALA A 110 12.57 11.93 13.89
N ARG A 111 13.23 13.08 14.01
CA ARG A 111 13.10 14.06 15.10
C ARG A 111 13.12 15.46 14.47
N PRO A 112 12.69 16.53 15.17
CA PRO A 112 12.74 17.90 14.65
C PRO A 112 14.11 18.24 14.06
N GLY A 113 14.13 18.62 12.78
CA GLY A 113 15.35 18.97 12.04
C GLY A 113 16.30 17.82 11.70
N ARG A 114 15.97 16.54 11.97
CA ARG A 114 16.84 15.40 11.63
C ARG A 114 16.07 14.11 11.28
N VAL A 115 16.21 13.66 10.05
CA VAL A 115 15.81 12.31 9.61
C VAL A 115 17.05 11.40 9.47
N ARG A 116 16.85 10.09 9.63
CA ARG A 116 17.80 9.04 9.25
C ARG A 116 17.04 7.84 8.71
N LEU A 117 17.40 7.38 7.51
CA LEU A 117 16.82 6.20 6.85
C LEU A 117 17.84 5.06 6.89
N LEU A 118 17.49 3.94 7.53
CA LEU A 118 18.28 2.72 7.53
C LEU A 118 17.58 1.63 6.73
N THR A 119 18.30 0.87 5.91
CA THR A 119 17.75 -0.35 5.28
C THR A 119 17.51 -1.45 6.31
N ALA A 120 16.80 -2.52 5.94
CA ALA A 120 16.62 -3.72 6.77
C ALA A 120 17.91 -4.55 7.07
N ARG A 121 19.09 -3.98 6.85
CA ARG A 121 20.42 -4.46 7.27
C ARG A 121 21.27 -3.31 7.85
N ASP A 122 20.60 -2.36 8.49
CA ASP A 122 21.13 -1.24 9.28
C ASP A 122 22.02 -0.22 8.53
N ARG A 123 22.31 -0.47 7.24
CA ARG A 123 23.01 0.47 6.34
C ARG A 123 22.18 1.74 6.16
N SER A 124 22.74 2.90 6.47
CA SER A 124 22.14 4.21 6.15
C SER A 124 21.99 4.40 4.64
N VAL A 125 20.82 4.88 4.23
CA VAL A 125 20.52 5.36 2.87
C VAL A 125 19.97 6.79 2.87
N THR A 126 20.04 7.48 4.02
CA THR A 126 19.53 8.84 4.25
C THR A 126 19.95 9.83 3.16
N SER A 127 21.22 9.83 2.76
CA SER A 127 21.73 10.76 1.74
C SER A 127 21.28 10.45 0.32
N ALA A 128 20.80 9.24 0.05
CA ALA A 128 20.27 8.89 -1.27
C ALA A 128 18.89 9.51 -1.52
N PHE A 129 18.14 9.83 -0.46
CA PHE A 129 16.77 10.34 -0.53
C PHE A 129 16.61 11.70 0.19
N PRO A 130 17.25 12.78 -0.30
CA PRO A 130 17.10 14.12 0.28
C PRO A 130 15.63 14.58 0.41
N GLU A 131 14.77 14.21 -0.52
CA GLU A 131 13.33 14.51 -0.53
C GLU A 131 12.58 14.01 0.73
N LEU A 132 13.06 12.94 1.37
CA LEU A 132 12.47 12.40 2.61
C LEU A 132 12.84 13.18 3.88
N HIS A 133 13.53 14.33 3.77
CA HIS A 133 13.75 15.24 4.90
C HIS A 133 12.47 15.96 5.36
N VAL A 134 11.37 15.94 4.59
CA VAL A 134 10.05 16.42 5.05
C VAL A 134 9.59 15.78 6.37
N LEU A 135 9.97 14.50 6.60
CA LEU A 135 9.72 13.77 7.85
C LEU A 135 10.34 14.46 9.08
N ALA A 136 11.41 15.25 8.92
CA ALA A 136 12.04 15.99 10.01
C ALA A 136 11.36 17.33 10.34
N ALA A 137 10.49 17.84 9.46
CA ALA A 137 9.64 19.00 9.76
C ALA A 137 8.38 18.57 10.53
N LYS A 138 7.77 17.45 10.13
CA LYS A 138 6.57 16.89 10.77
C LYS A 138 6.84 15.94 11.96
N ALA A 139 8.09 15.78 12.39
CA ALA A 139 8.43 14.87 13.48
C ALA A 139 7.94 15.39 14.85
N PRO A 140 7.25 14.57 15.66
CA PRO A 140 6.95 14.86 17.05
C PRO A 140 8.22 15.17 17.87
N ARG A 141 8.07 15.96 18.95
CA ARG A 141 9.17 16.54 19.73
C ARG A 141 10.21 15.51 20.19
N ASN A 142 9.74 14.36 20.68
CA ASN A 142 10.55 13.25 21.18
C ASN A 142 10.79 12.16 20.10
N GLY A 143 10.31 12.40 18.88
CA GLY A 143 10.59 11.63 17.68
C GLY A 143 9.55 10.57 17.30
N VAL A 144 9.72 10.03 16.10
CA VAL A 144 8.90 8.96 15.52
C VAL A 144 9.80 7.95 14.80
N ILE A 145 9.44 6.65 14.84
CA ILE A 145 10.10 5.60 14.07
C ILE A 145 9.07 4.85 13.22
N LEU A 146 9.27 4.86 11.90
CA LEU A 146 8.37 4.29 10.89
C LEU A 146 9.04 3.14 10.13
N ASP A 147 8.28 2.11 9.78
CA ASP A 147 8.71 0.96 8.96
C ASP A 147 7.96 0.97 7.62
N GLY A 148 8.68 1.12 6.51
CA GLY A 148 8.08 1.27 5.19
C GLY A 148 9.01 0.90 4.05
N THR A 149 8.55 1.12 2.82
CA THR A 149 9.30 0.83 1.59
C THR A 149 9.50 2.10 0.78
N VAL A 150 10.75 2.43 0.44
CA VAL A 150 11.05 3.45 -0.58
C VAL A 150 10.91 2.80 -1.96
N VAL A 151 9.98 3.31 -2.75
CA VAL A 151 9.61 2.82 -4.09
C VAL A 151 9.90 3.92 -5.09
N ALA A 152 10.62 3.63 -6.17
CA ALA A 152 10.68 4.52 -7.33
C ALA A 152 9.52 4.18 -8.27
N LEU A 153 8.82 5.19 -8.78
CA LEU A 153 7.75 5.02 -9.76
C LEU A 153 8.27 5.40 -11.15
N ASP A 154 7.67 4.85 -12.20
CA ASP A 154 7.78 5.36 -13.56
C ASP A 154 6.68 6.39 -13.89
N ASP A 155 6.68 6.89 -15.12
CA ASP A 155 5.76 7.94 -15.59
C ASP A 155 4.28 7.50 -15.61
N ALA A 156 4.02 6.18 -15.55
CA ALA A 156 2.67 5.61 -15.40
C ALA A 156 2.28 5.38 -13.92
N GLY A 157 3.15 5.75 -12.97
CA GLY A 157 2.95 5.55 -11.54
C GLY A 157 3.21 4.12 -11.07
N VAL A 158 3.88 3.27 -11.88
CA VAL A 158 4.10 1.85 -11.57
C VAL A 158 5.45 1.67 -10.83
N PRO A 159 5.52 0.85 -9.77
CA PRO A 159 6.76 0.54 -9.06
C PRO A 159 7.86 -0.06 -9.94
N SER A 160 8.97 0.66 -10.11
CA SER A 160 10.06 0.26 -11.01
C SER A 160 11.38 0.04 -10.27
N ARG A 161 11.70 -1.24 -10.02
CA ARG A 161 12.97 -1.66 -9.41
C ARG A 161 14.20 -1.20 -10.19
N ARG A 162 14.11 -1.11 -11.53
CA ARG A 162 15.16 -0.59 -12.41
C ARG A 162 15.47 0.87 -12.10
N LEU A 163 14.42 1.70 -11.98
CA LEU A 163 14.57 3.11 -11.62
C LEU A 163 15.12 3.24 -10.19
N LEU A 164 14.65 2.44 -9.23
CA LEU A 164 15.19 2.46 -7.87
C LEU A 164 16.68 2.07 -7.80
N MET A 165 17.15 1.18 -8.68
CA MET A 165 18.58 0.86 -8.81
C MET A 165 19.37 2.04 -9.41
N ARG A 166 18.88 2.71 -10.46
CA ARG A 166 19.46 3.98 -10.97
C ARG A 166 19.55 5.03 -9.85
N ARG A 167 18.46 5.17 -9.07
CA ARG A 167 18.29 6.11 -7.97
C ARG A 167 19.23 5.89 -6.79
N THR A 168 19.63 4.63 -6.53
CA THR A 168 20.44 4.22 -5.36
C THR A 168 21.89 3.85 -5.70
N ALA A 169 22.28 3.88 -6.97
CA ALA A 169 23.68 3.73 -7.39
C ALA A 169 24.56 4.89 -6.86
N THR A 170 24.00 6.09 -6.72
CA THR A 170 24.70 7.28 -6.23
C THR A 170 24.29 7.58 -4.78
N GLN A 171 25.25 7.74 -3.87
CA GLN A 171 24.97 7.99 -2.44
C GLN A 171 24.36 9.37 -2.14
N ARG A 172 24.52 10.34 -3.05
CA ARG A 172 23.97 11.70 -3.00
C ARG A 172 23.56 12.10 -4.43
N PRO A 173 22.27 12.04 -4.78
CA PRO A 173 21.82 12.46 -6.11
C PRO A 173 22.01 13.98 -6.28
N GLY A 174 22.26 14.42 -7.52
CA GLY A 174 21.99 15.80 -7.92
C GLY A 174 20.50 16.00 -8.18
N ALA A 175 20.01 17.24 -8.13
CA ALA A 175 18.57 17.55 -8.25
C ALA A 175 17.90 16.93 -9.49
N GLY A 176 18.58 16.92 -10.64
CA GLY A 176 18.09 16.25 -11.86
C GLY A 176 17.76 14.77 -11.64
N LEU A 177 18.62 13.99 -10.97
CA LEU A 177 18.34 12.57 -10.68
C LEU A 177 17.22 12.37 -9.65
N VAL A 178 16.85 13.39 -8.88
CA VAL A 178 15.67 13.37 -7.99
C VAL A 178 14.39 13.63 -8.78
N ALA A 179 14.44 14.55 -9.76
CA ALA A 179 13.31 14.85 -10.65
C ALA A 179 13.06 13.73 -11.68
N ASP A 180 14.12 13.22 -12.32
CA ASP A 180 14.11 12.10 -13.27
C ASP A 180 13.53 10.80 -12.69
N VAL A 181 13.62 10.61 -11.37
CA VAL A 181 13.24 9.38 -10.68
C VAL A 181 12.64 9.73 -9.32
N PRO A 182 11.36 10.14 -9.28
CA PRO A 182 10.66 10.40 -8.03
C PRO A 182 10.50 9.10 -7.22
N VAL A 183 10.45 9.24 -5.89
CA VAL A 183 10.23 8.12 -4.97
C VAL A 183 9.13 8.41 -3.97
N GLY A 184 8.32 7.40 -3.67
CA GLY A 184 7.41 7.39 -2.53
C GLY A 184 7.97 6.56 -1.38
N PHE A 185 7.86 7.03 -0.14
CA PHE A 185 8.08 6.24 1.07
C PHE A 185 6.74 5.75 1.60
N PHE A 186 6.42 4.51 1.26
CA PHE A 186 5.18 3.82 1.65
C PHE A 186 5.33 3.29 3.08
N VAL A 187 4.86 4.08 4.04
CA VAL A 187 4.82 3.74 5.48
C VAL A 187 3.84 2.59 5.69
N SER A 188 4.26 1.58 6.44
CA SER A 188 3.47 0.35 6.68
C SER A 188 3.29 0.00 8.16
N ASP A 189 4.12 0.57 9.04
CA ASP A 189 4.02 0.35 10.50
C ASP A 189 4.73 1.45 11.31
N LEU A 190 4.41 1.51 12.61
CA LEU A 190 4.88 2.49 13.59
C LEU A 190 5.52 1.76 14.77
N MET A 191 6.78 2.10 15.09
CA MET A 191 7.55 1.44 16.17
C MET A 191 7.84 2.35 17.37
N TRP A 192 7.72 3.67 17.20
CA TRP A 192 7.90 4.66 18.28
C TRP A 192 7.13 5.93 17.97
N LEU A 193 6.50 6.54 18.98
CA LEU A 193 5.80 7.82 18.88
C LEU A 193 6.01 8.66 20.16
N ASP A 194 6.51 9.88 19.98
CA ASP A 194 6.68 10.97 20.95
C ASP A 194 7.18 10.61 22.37
N GLY A 195 7.98 9.56 22.48
CA GLY A 195 8.62 9.15 23.73
C GLY A 195 8.26 7.73 24.18
N GLU A 196 7.29 7.10 23.52
CA GLU A 196 6.83 5.75 23.83
C GLU A 196 7.06 4.76 22.68
N SER A 197 7.30 3.49 23.04
CA SER A 197 7.38 2.39 22.07
C SER A 197 5.98 1.88 21.74
N THR A 198 5.56 2.03 20.50
CA THR A 198 4.26 1.54 20.02
C THR A 198 4.25 0.04 19.72
N THR A 199 5.40 -0.64 19.75
CA THR A 199 5.54 -2.03 19.28
C THR A 199 4.62 -3.04 19.97
N SER A 200 4.24 -2.81 21.23
CA SER A 200 3.32 -3.67 21.99
C SER A 200 1.84 -3.46 21.65
N LEU A 201 1.48 -2.35 20.98
CA LEU A 201 0.10 -2.07 20.59
C LEU A 201 -0.35 -2.96 19.42
N PRO A 202 -1.65 -3.28 19.29
CA PRO A 202 -2.23 -3.92 18.10
C PRO A 202 -1.88 -3.18 16.79
N TYR A 203 -1.66 -3.91 15.70
CA TYR A 203 -1.37 -3.33 14.38
C TYR A 203 -2.42 -2.30 13.96
N GLN A 204 -3.70 -2.56 14.19
CA GLN A 204 -4.76 -1.59 13.91
C GLN A 204 -4.53 -0.26 14.65
N ARG A 205 -4.23 -0.30 15.96
CA ARG A 205 -3.97 0.94 16.71
C ARG A 205 -2.67 1.63 16.29
N ARG A 206 -1.66 0.87 15.87
CA ARG A 206 -0.42 1.44 15.29
C ARG A 206 -0.67 2.11 13.93
N ARG A 207 -1.62 1.62 13.13
CA ARG A 207 -2.06 2.23 11.87
C ARG A 207 -2.83 3.53 12.09
N GLU A 208 -3.84 3.51 12.97
CA GLU A 208 -4.58 4.71 13.39
C GLU A 208 -3.60 5.82 13.84
N LEU A 209 -2.64 5.48 14.70
CA LEU A 209 -1.60 6.39 15.19
C LEU A 209 -0.57 6.89 14.14
N VAL A 210 -0.56 6.38 12.89
CA VAL A 210 0.21 7.00 11.79
C VAL A 210 -0.65 7.96 10.99
N ASP A 211 -1.91 7.61 10.77
CA ASP A 211 -2.89 8.42 10.03
C ASP A 211 -3.16 9.73 10.80
N ASP A 212 -3.38 9.61 12.12
CA ASP A 212 -3.55 10.72 13.07
C ASP A 212 -2.41 11.77 13.01
N LEU A 213 -1.19 11.39 12.55
CA LEU A 213 -0.03 12.29 12.50
C LEU A 213 0.02 13.20 11.25
N GLY A 214 -0.86 13.02 10.26
CA GLY A 214 -0.85 13.83 9.04
C GLY A 214 0.45 13.74 8.24
N LEU A 215 1.12 12.59 8.26
CA LEU A 215 2.39 12.37 7.54
C LEU A 215 2.20 12.01 6.05
N ALA A 216 0.97 11.77 5.60
CA ALA A 216 0.66 11.24 4.27
C ALA A 216 0.62 12.29 3.15
N GLU A 217 1.69 13.09 3.02
CA GLU A 217 1.93 14.01 1.91
C GLU A 217 3.17 13.58 1.12
N GLN A 218 3.09 13.61 -0.22
CA GLN A 218 4.20 13.24 -1.10
C GLN A 218 5.51 13.98 -0.73
N PRO A 219 6.67 13.30 -0.66
CA PRO A 219 6.94 11.90 -1.03
C PRO A 219 6.57 10.82 0.02
N VAL A 220 5.88 11.14 1.11
CA VAL A 220 5.49 10.18 2.15
C VAL A 220 4.05 9.72 1.96
N VAL A 221 3.83 8.41 1.96
CA VAL A 221 2.49 7.82 1.70
C VAL A 221 2.19 6.80 2.79
N LEU A 222 1.03 6.87 3.44
CA LEU A 222 0.57 5.75 4.26
C LEU A 222 0.10 4.63 3.31
N SER A 223 0.74 3.46 3.37
CA SER A 223 0.42 2.35 2.48
C SER A 223 -1.08 1.98 2.60
N PRO A 224 -1.84 1.92 1.50
CA PRO A 224 -3.22 1.41 1.52
C PRO A 224 -3.32 0.01 2.15
N SER A 225 -4.41 -0.23 2.87
CA SER A 225 -4.63 -1.41 3.71
C SER A 225 -6.13 -1.75 3.75
N TRP A 226 -6.51 -2.91 3.20
CA TRP A 226 -7.90 -3.37 3.10
C TRP A 226 -8.17 -4.58 4.00
N PRO A 227 -9.37 -4.77 4.58
CA PRO A 227 -9.72 -6.01 5.26
C PRO A 227 -9.63 -7.23 4.34
N ALA A 228 -9.26 -8.40 4.88
CA ALA A 228 -9.05 -9.62 4.08
C ALA A 228 -10.29 -10.14 3.31
N GLY A 229 -11.50 -9.62 3.57
CA GLY A 229 -12.67 -9.83 2.71
C GLY A 229 -12.49 -9.30 1.29
N ASP A 230 -11.62 -8.30 1.08
CA ASP A 230 -11.31 -7.72 -0.24
C ASP A 230 -10.10 -8.37 -0.90
N ALA A 231 -9.49 -9.39 -0.29
CA ALA A 231 -8.21 -9.95 -0.71
C ALA A 231 -8.18 -10.34 -2.21
N GLY A 232 -9.29 -10.83 -2.77
CA GLY A 232 -9.41 -11.13 -4.19
C GLY A 232 -9.21 -9.90 -5.09
N HIS A 233 -9.82 -8.76 -4.73
CA HIS A 233 -9.65 -7.49 -5.45
C HIS A 233 -8.22 -6.96 -5.27
N VAL A 234 -7.67 -6.97 -4.06
CA VAL A 234 -6.29 -6.50 -3.81
C VAL A 234 -5.27 -7.35 -4.58
N LEU A 235 -5.45 -8.68 -4.64
CA LEU A 235 -4.63 -9.58 -5.46
C LEU A 235 -4.78 -9.30 -6.96
N ALA A 236 -5.98 -9.02 -7.47
CA ALA A 236 -6.21 -8.69 -8.87
C ALA A 236 -5.55 -7.35 -9.26
N THR A 237 -5.73 -6.31 -8.45
CA THR A 237 -5.10 -4.99 -8.65
C THR A 237 -3.58 -5.08 -8.52
N ALA A 238 -3.06 -5.87 -7.58
CA ALA A 238 -1.62 -6.10 -7.45
C ALA A 238 -1.01 -6.77 -8.70
N ARG A 239 -1.72 -7.72 -9.34
CA ARG A 239 -1.29 -8.28 -10.65
C ARG A 239 -1.27 -7.20 -11.73
N ARG A 240 -2.30 -6.35 -11.80
CA ARG A 240 -2.40 -5.26 -12.79
C ARG A 240 -1.28 -4.23 -12.66
N TYR A 241 -0.76 -4.00 -11.45
CA TYR A 241 0.40 -3.14 -11.19
C TYR A 241 1.75 -3.88 -11.17
N GLY A 242 1.83 -5.12 -11.68
CA GLY A 242 3.09 -5.87 -11.79
C GLY A 242 3.74 -6.25 -10.46
N LEU A 243 3.01 -6.22 -9.34
CA LEU A 243 3.56 -6.53 -8.03
C LEU A 243 3.76 -8.04 -7.85
N ASP A 244 4.82 -8.45 -7.15
CA ASP A 244 5.11 -9.87 -6.89
C ASP A 244 4.34 -10.45 -5.68
N GLY A 245 3.44 -9.68 -5.05
CA GLY A 245 2.61 -10.17 -3.96
C GLY A 245 1.83 -9.10 -3.18
N VAL A 246 1.25 -9.56 -2.08
CA VAL A 246 0.59 -8.75 -1.05
C VAL A 246 1.07 -9.18 0.34
N TYR A 247 0.98 -8.28 1.31
CA TYR A 247 1.18 -8.61 2.72
C TYR A 247 -0.15 -8.78 3.43
N ALA A 248 -0.31 -9.82 4.24
CA ALA A 248 -1.42 -9.93 5.18
C ALA A 248 -0.92 -9.72 6.61
N LYS A 249 -1.52 -8.81 7.37
CA LYS A 249 -1.14 -8.44 8.74
C LYS A 249 -2.31 -8.65 9.71
N ARG A 250 -2.08 -9.32 10.85
CA ARG A 250 -3.11 -9.51 11.88
C ARG A 250 -3.40 -8.20 12.60
N LEU A 251 -4.66 -7.76 12.60
CA LEU A 251 -5.13 -6.49 13.16
C LEU A 251 -4.79 -6.33 14.66
N ASP A 252 -4.92 -7.42 15.41
CA ASP A 252 -4.70 -7.48 16.85
C ASP A 252 -3.22 -7.71 17.24
N SER A 253 -2.31 -7.85 16.28
CA SER A 253 -0.95 -8.32 16.56
C SER A 253 0.04 -7.19 16.89
N ALA A 254 0.82 -7.39 17.96
CA ALA A 254 1.98 -6.58 18.30
C ALA A 254 3.12 -6.74 17.27
N TYR A 255 3.91 -5.67 17.08
CA TYR A 255 5.13 -5.68 16.28
C TYR A 255 6.22 -6.48 16.99
N GLN A 256 7.01 -7.26 16.23
CA GLN A 256 7.99 -8.20 16.79
C GLN A 256 9.38 -7.90 16.19
N PRO A 257 10.15 -6.95 16.76
CA PRO A 257 11.43 -6.51 16.19
C PRO A 257 12.39 -7.68 15.91
N GLY A 258 12.95 -7.72 14.70
CA GLY A 258 13.88 -8.74 14.21
C GLY A 258 13.30 -10.16 14.04
N ARG A 259 12.07 -10.43 14.48
CA ARG A 259 11.46 -11.77 14.44
C ARG A 259 10.77 -12.02 13.11
N ARG A 260 10.94 -13.22 12.55
CA ARG A 260 10.03 -13.73 11.53
C ARG A 260 8.77 -14.26 12.20
N SER A 261 7.59 -13.82 11.75
CA SER A 261 6.32 -14.11 12.40
C SER A 261 5.25 -14.53 11.40
N ARG A 262 4.29 -15.35 11.85
CA ARG A 262 3.08 -15.67 11.05
C ARG A 262 1.99 -14.60 11.17
N ASN A 263 2.13 -13.63 12.07
CA ASN A 263 1.21 -12.49 12.19
C ASN A 263 1.38 -11.46 11.06
N TRP A 264 2.47 -11.56 10.28
CA TRP A 264 2.70 -10.84 9.04
C TRP A 264 3.08 -11.87 7.98
N LEU A 265 2.21 -12.10 7.01
CA LEU A 265 2.44 -13.02 5.89
C LEU A 265 2.80 -12.23 4.64
N ARG A 266 3.76 -12.73 3.85
CA ARG A 266 3.95 -12.33 2.45
C ARG A 266 3.30 -13.41 1.60
N VAL A 267 2.19 -13.05 0.96
CA VAL A 267 1.45 -13.89 0.03
C VAL A 267 1.96 -13.56 -1.37
N PRO A 268 2.80 -14.41 -1.99
CA PRO A 268 3.32 -14.14 -3.32
C PRO A 268 2.18 -14.17 -4.32
N LEU A 269 2.20 -13.26 -5.29
CA LEU A 269 1.37 -13.41 -6.46
C LEU A 269 1.92 -14.56 -7.30
N ARG A 270 1.03 -15.51 -7.60
CA ARG A 270 1.33 -16.66 -8.43
C ARG A 270 0.47 -16.59 -9.69
N GLN A 271 1.14 -16.73 -10.82
CA GLN A 271 0.55 -17.16 -12.07
C GLN A 271 0.38 -18.68 -12.01
N SER A 272 -0.62 -19.21 -12.71
CA SER A 272 -0.92 -20.64 -12.78
C SER A 272 -1.11 -21.00 -14.25
N ARG A 273 -0.54 -22.11 -14.71
CA ARG A 273 -0.67 -22.56 -16.11
C ARG A 273 -0.57 -24.08 -16.20
N GLN A 274 -1.23 -24.66 -17.19
CA GLN A 274 -0.98 -26.02 -17.64
C GLN A 274 0.38 -26.11 -18.36
N VAL A 275 1.11 -27.20 -18.10
CA VAL A 275 2.40 -27.50 -18.74
C VAL A 275 2.50 -28.99 -19.04
N VAL A 276 3.25 -29.33 -20.08
CA VAL A 276 3.47 -30.71 -20.52
C VAL A 276 4.79 -31.24 -19.96
N VAL A 277 4.79 -32.47 -19.46
CA VAL A 277 5.99 -33.17 -19.00
C VAL A 277 6.73 -33.78 -20.20
N GLY A 278 7.89 -33.22 -20.55
CA GLY A 278 8.77 -33.76 -21.60
C GLY A 278 9.90 -34.66 -21.08
N GLY A 279 9.98 -34.86 -19.77
CA GLY A 279 10.98 -35.72 -19.13
C GLY A 279 11.08 -35.50 -17.63
N TRP A 280 12.04 -36.16 -16.99
CA TRP A 280 12.36 -35.97 -15.58
C TRP A 280 13.86 -36.12 -15.33
N THR A 281 14.28 -35.71 -14.13
CA THR A 281 15.61 -36.01 -13.56
C THR A 281 15.41 -36.92 -12.36
N PRO A 282 16.21 -37.98 -12.16
CA PRO A 282 16.12 -38.86 -11.00
C PRO A 282 16.89 -38.30 -9.79
N ALA A 283 16.63 -38.83 -8.60
CA ALA A 283 17.25 -38.39 -7.35
C ALA A 283 18.62 -39.05 -7.06
N SER A 284 18.93 -40.17 -7.73
CA SER A 284 20.26 -40.76 -7.85
C SER A 284 20.30 -41.53 -9.18
N PRO A 285 21.47 -41.68 -9.84
CA PRO A 285 21.62 -42.58 -10.98
C PRO A 285 21.12 -44.01 -10.68
N ASP A 286 21.32 -44.50 -9.45
CA ASP A 286 20.90 -45.83 -9.00
C ASP A 286 19.40 -45.96 -8.73
N ARG A 287 18.66 -44.84 -8.76
CA ARG A 287 17.22 -44.75 -8.45
C ARG A 287 16.46 -43.94 -9.53
N PRO A 288 16.39 -44.45 -10.78
CA PRO A 288 15.74 -43.77 -11.90
C PRO A 288 14.22 -43.59 -11.71
N ASP A 289 13.61 -44.47 -10.90
CA ASP A 289 12.22 -44.40 -10.42
C ASP A 289 11.94 -43.15 -9.55
N THR A 290 12.95 -42.67 -8.84
CA THR A 290 12.80 -41.70 -7.76
C THR A 290 12.97 -40.29 -8.33
N VAL A 291 11.92 -39.70 -8.90
CA VAL A 291 11.93 -38.36 -9.50
C VAL A 291 12.52 -37.27 -8.56
N ALA A 292 13.58 -36.58 -8.98
CA ALA A 292 14.02 -35.34 -8.33
C ALA A 292 13.16 -34.16 -8.78
N ALA A 293 13.08 -33.93 -10.08
CA ALA A 293 12.27 -32.88 -10.70
C ALA A 293 11.78 -33.29 -12.09
N LEU A 294 10.57 -32.88 -12.44
CA LEU A 294 10.03 -32.96 -13.80
C LEU A 294 10.65 -31.87 -14.69
N LEU A 295 10.80 -32.16 -15.97
CA LEU A 295 11.16 -31.20 -17.02
C LEU A 295 9.89 -30.74 -17.72
N LEU A 296 9.66 -29.42 -17.72
CA LEU A 296 8.41 -28.80 -18.13
C LEU A 296 8.57 -28.13 -19.49
N GLY A 297 7.57 -28.32 -20.34
CA GLY A 297 7.42 -27.61 -21.61
C GLY A 297 6.05 -26.97 -21.76
N VAL A 298 5.99 -25.97 -22.64
CA VAL A 298 4.74 -25.52 -23.26
C VAL A 298 4.80 -25.97 -24.73
N PRO A 299 3.71 -26.50 -25.32
CA PRO A 299 3.66 -26.83 -26.74
C PRO A 299 3.98 -25.65 -27.67
N GLY A 300 4.24 -25.98 -28.93
CA GLY A 300 4.61 -25.03 -29.98
C GLY A 300 4.96 -25.75 -31.29
N PRO A 301 5.08 -25.02 -32.40
CA PRO A 301 5.13 -25.59 -33.75
C PRO A 301 6.37 -26.46 -34.05
N ALA A 302 7.41 -26.38 -33.22
CA ALA A 302 8.64 -27.18 -33.36
C ALA A 302 8.79 -28.28 -32.28
N GLY A 303 7.76 -28.51 -31.46
CA GLY A 303 7.82 -29.35 -30.24
C GLY A 303 7.77 -28.52 -28.95
N LEU A 304 8.05 -29.14 -27.80
CA LEU A 304 7.92 -28.48 -26.50
C LEU A 304 9.00 -27.39 -26.31
N ARG A 305 8.61 -26.14 -26.07
CA ARG A 305 9.54 -25.11 -25.61
C ARG A 305 9.85 -25.33 -24.12
N TYR A 306 11.10 -25.59 -23.76
CA TYR A 306 11.50 -25.86 -22.37
C TYR A 306 11.32 -24.64 -21.46
N VAL A 307 10.40 -24.72 -20.48
CA VAL A 307 10.08 -23.62 -19.55
C VAL A 307 10.68 -23.81 -18.16
N GLY A 308 11.35 -24.93 -17.88
CA GLY A 308 12.10 -25.14 -16.63
C GLY A 308 11.91 -26.53 -16.02
N ARG A 309 12.21 -26.65 -14.72
CA ARG A 309 12.03 -27.89 -13.96
C ARG A 309 11.38 -27.63 -12.60
N VAL A 310 10.58 -28.57 -12.12
CA VAL A 310 9.84 -28.46 -10.85
C VAL A 310 9.97 -29.73 -10.00
N GLY A 311 10.16 -29.56 -8.70
CA GLY A 311 10.14 -30.67 -7.74
C GLY A 311 8.71 -31.06 -7.37
N LEU A 312 8.41 -32.35 -7.35
CA LEU A 312 7.07 -32.90 -7.03
C LEU A 312 6.69 -32.81 -5.53
N GLY A 313 7.60 -32.34 -4.67
CA GLY A 313 7.44 -32.44 -3.22
C GLY A 313 7.41 -33.89 -2.72
N ALA A 314 6.64 -34.12 -1.67
CA ALA A 314 6.43 -35.43 -1.05
C ALA A 314 4.92 -35.73 -0.89
N GLY A 315 4.55 -37.01 -0.76
CA GLY A 315 3.16 -37.45 -0.63
C GLY A 315 2.49 -37.78 -1.96
N ALA A 316 1.15 -37.73 -2.00
CA ALA A 316 0.35 -38.27 -3.10
C ALA A 316 0.65 -37.70 -4.50
N PRO A 317 0.89 -36.38 -4.72
CA PRO A 317 1.19 -35.85 -6.05
C PRO A 317 2.46 -36.44 -6.66
N ARG A 318 3.44 -36.78 -5.81
CA ARG A 318 4.67 -37.48 -6.23
C ARG A 318 4.36 -38.91 -6.66
N ALA A 319 3.61 -39.65 -5.85
CA ALA A 319 3.30 -41.06 -6.11
C ALA A 319 2.50 -41.24 -7.41
N ALA A 320 1.49 -40.40 -7.65
CA ALA A 320 0.68 -40.45 -8.87
C ALA A 320 1.51 -40.26 -10.15
N VAL A 321 2.41 -39.27 -10.17
CA VAL A 321 3.30 -39.05 -11.33
C VAL A 321 4.32 -40.18 -11.46
N THR A 322 4.97 -40.59 -10.36
CA THR A 322 5.99 -41.66 -10.38
C THR A 322 5.45 -42.98 -10.94
N ALA A 323 4.17 -43.31 -10.70
CA ALA A 323 3.55 -44.52 -11.24
C ALA A 323 3.38 -44.52 -12.77
N LEU A 324 3.33 -43.35 -13.42
CA LEU A 324 3.06 -43.21 -14.86
C LEU A 324 4.33 -43.07 -15.71
N LEU A 325 5.45 -42.67 -15.12
CA LEU A 325 6.70 -42.41 -15.86
C LEU A 325 7.33 -43.62 -16.57
N PRO A 326 7.25 -44.87 -16.06
CA PRO A 326 7.83 -46.04 -16.76
C PRO A 326 7.27 -46.24 -18.17
N ASP A 327 5.95 -46.09 -18.33
CA ASP A 327 5.24 -46.30 -19.60
C ASP A 327 5.39 -45.12 -20.59
N LEU A 328 6.06 -44.04 -20.16
CA LEU A 328 6.29 -42.82 -20.93
C LEU A 328 7.75 -42.64 -21.38
N GLY A 329 8.66 -43.52 -20.96
CA GLY A 329 10.09 -43.40 -21.29
C GLY A 329 10.34 -43.45 -22.81
N THR A 330 11.16 -42.51 -23.30
CA THR A 330 11.58 -42.46 -24.72
C THR A 330 13.08 -42.15 -24.84
N ALA A 331 13.66 -42.47 -25.99
CA ALA A 331 15.06 -42.18 -26.29
C ALA A 331 15.31 -40.72 -26.69
N GLU A 332 14.29 -40.03 -27.22
CA GLU A 332 14.44 -38.70 -27.83
C GLU A 332 13.75 -37.60 -27.00
N SER A 333 14.40 -36.43 -26.93
CA SER A 333 13.87 -35.24 -26.24
C SER A 333 12.77 -34.58 -27.08
N ALA A 334 11.57 -34.49 -26.53
CA ALA A 334 10.47 -33.71 -27.09
C ALA A 334 10.70 -32.17 -27.05
N PHE A 335 11.79 -31.69 -26.45
CA PHE A 335 12.09 -30.26 -26.32
C PHE A 335 12.72 -29.64 -27.57
N ALA A 336 12.01 -28.71 -28.19
CA ALA A 336 12.48 -27.87 -29.27
C ALA A 336 13.65 -26.97 -28.80
N GLY A 337 14.79 -27.04 -29.49
CA GLY A 337 16.03 -26.37 -29.04
C GLY A 337 16.71 -27.03 -27.83
N GLY A 338 16.17 -28.15 -27.32
CA GLY A 338 16.71 -28.91 -26.20
C GLY A 338 16.56 -28.23 -24.84
N VAL A 339 17.34 -28.72 -23.87
CA VAL A 339 17.40 -28.21 -22.50
C VAL A 339 18.87 -27.90 -22.13
N PRO A 340 19.16 -27.10 -21.09
CA PRO A 340 20.54 -26.80 -20.69
C PRO A 340 21.36 -28.08 -20.48
N ALA A 341 22.62 -28.11 -20.92
CA ALA A 341 23.45 -29.33 -20.91
C ALA A 341 23.65 -29.94 -19.50
N SER A 342 23.60 -29.12 -18.44
CA SER A 342 23.64 -29.54 -17.03
C SER A 342 22.32 -30.13 -16.51
N VAL A 343 21.25 -30.09 -17.31
CA VAL A 343 19.98 -30.77 -17.08
C VAL A 343 19.88 -31.99 -18.00
N ALA A 344 20.27 -31.84 -19.27
CA ALA A 344 20.22 -32.91 -20.28
C ALA A 344 21.07 -34.14 -19.91
N ARG A 345 22.20 -33.95 -19.22
CA ARG A 345 23.08 -35.03 -18.76
C ARG A 345 22.36 -36.08 -17.90
N ASP A 346 21.49 -35.61 -17.01
CA ASP A 346 20.84 -36.41 -15.97
C ASP A 346 19.34 -36.61 -16.28
N ALA A 347 18.93 -36.36 -17.54
CA ALA A 347 17.54 -36.39 -17.97
C ALA A 347 17.12 -37.77 -18.51
N LEU A 348 15.92 -38.19 -18.13
CA LEU A 348 15.17 -39.26 -18.77
C LEU A 348 13.99 -38.62 -19.52
N TRP A 349 13.85 -38.89 -20.82
CA TRP A 349 12.85 -38.24 -21.66
C TRP A 349 11.49 -38.93 -21.56
N ALA A 350 10.42 -38.14 -21.64
CA ALA A 350 9.05 -38.62 -21.62
C ALA A 350 8.33 -38.30 -22.93
N VAL A 351 7.53 -39.24 -23.42
CA VAL A 351 6.55 -38.97 -24.48
C VAL A 351 5.59 -37.88 -23.95
N PRO A 352 5.41 -36.75 -24.65
CA PRO A 352 4.77 -35.55 -24.10
C PRO A 352 3.24 -35.71 -24.02
N ARG A 353 2.76 -36.47 -23.03
CA ARG A 353 1.34 -36.81 -22.82
C ARG A 353 0.78 -36.43 -21.44
N LEU A 354 1.64 -36.25 -20.43
CA LEU A 354 1.17 -35.79 -19.12
C LEU A 354 1.09 -34.26 -19.11
N VAL A 355 -0.14 -33.75 -18.95
CA VAL A 355 -0.41 -32.36 -18.59
C VAL A 355 -0.46 -32.26 -17.06
N GLY A 356 0.10 -31.17 -16.53
CA GLY A 356 0.00 -30.86 -15.11
C GLY A 356 -0.05 -29.37 -14.83
N GLN A 357 -0.66 -29.01 -13.70
CA GLN A 357 -0.80 -27.63 -13.27
C GLN A 357 0.44 -27.19 -12.49
N VAL A 358 1.01 -26.05 -12.85
CA VAL A 358 2.10 -25.40 -12.09
C VAL A 358 1.74 -23.97 -11.73
N GLU A 359 2.11 -23.59 -10.50
CA GLU A 359 2.09 -22.20 -10.05
C GLU A 359 3.51 -21.64 -9.95
N PHE A 360 3.73 -20.43 -10.46
CA PHE A 360 5.04 -19.77 -10.54
C PHE A 360 4.88 -18.27 -10.28
N THR A 361 5.97 -17.55 -9.96
CA THR A 361 5.87 -16.13 -9.58
C THR A 361 5.93 -15.18 -10.78
N GLU A 362 6.79 -15.48 -11.75
CA GLU A 362 6.97 -14.66 -12.97
C GLU A 362 7.66 -15.50 -14.07
N TRP A 363 7.59 -15.04 -15.31
CA TRP A 363 8.49 -15.47 -16.37
C TRP A 363 9.84 -14.75 -16.28
N THR A 364 10.93 -15.50 -16.41
CA THR A 364 12.26 -14.94 -16.64
C THR A 364 12.44 -14.51 -18.10
N VAL A 365 13.31 -13.53 -18.37
CA VAL A 365 13.70 -13.08 -19.73
C VAL A 365 14.09 -14.25 -20.66
N GLY A 366 14.65 -15.34 -20.12
CA GLY A 366 14.99 -16.55 -20.87
C GLY A 366 13.81 -17.51 -21.12
N GLY A 367 12.55 -17.05 -21.04
CA GLY A 367 11.35 -17.84 -21.34
C GLY A 367 11.01 -18.96 -20.35
N ARG A 368 11.54 -18.89 -19.11
CA ARG A 368 11.39 -19.93 -18.06
C ARG A 368 10.60 -19.47 -16.85
N LEU A 369 9.88 -20.39 -16.20
CA LEU A 369 9.11 -20.17 -14.97
C LEU A 369 10.03 -19.90 -13.77
N ARG A 370 9.77 -18.85 -12.99
CA ARG A 370 10.48 -18.57 -11.73
C ARG A 370 9.75 -19.14 -10.52
N LEU A 371 10.51 -19.82 -9.65
CA LEU A 371 10.01 -20.50 -8.43
C LEU A 371 8.74 -21.35 -8.66
N PRO A 372 8.71 -22.24 -9.68
CA PRO A 372 7.56 -23.08 -9.96
C PRO A 372 7.28 -24.07 -8.84
N VAL A 373 6.00 -24.37 -8.63
CA VAL A 373 5.44 -25.32 -7.67
C VAL A 373 4.45 -26.20 -8.41
N TRP A 374 4.61 -27.52 -8.33
CA TRP A 374 3.67 -28.48 -8.90
C TRP A 374 2.39 -28.52 -8.07
N ARG A 375 1.23 -28.42 -8.72
CA ARG A 375 -0.09 -28.51 -8.07
C ARG A 375 -0.75 -29.87 -8.31
N GLY A 376 -0.60 -30.46 -9.48
CA GLY A 376 -1.12 -31.79 -9.79
C GLY A 376 -0.94 -32.17 -11.25
N LEU A 377 -1.32 -33.40 -11.59
CA LEU A 377 -1.72 -33.74 -12.96
C LEU A 377 -3.09 -33.11 -13.23
N VAL A 378 -3.37 -32.80 -14.50
CA VAL A 378 -4.68 -32.34 -14.98
C VAL A 378 -5.38 -33.52 -15.66
N ALA A 379 -6.68 -33.71 -15.44
CA ALA A 379 -7.41 -34.79 -16.13
C ALA A 379 -7.53 -34.48 -17.64
N PRO A 380 -7.57 -35.49 -18.53
CA PRO A 380 -7.70 -35.26 -19.98
C PRO A 380 -8.90 -34.36 -20.37
N GLU A 381 -9.99 -34.45 -19.62
CA GLU A 381 -11.21 -33.64 -19.74
C GLU A 381 -11.13 -32.24 -19.12
N GLU A 382 -10.03 -31.92 -18.42
CA GLU A 382 -9.73 -30.60 -17.82
C GLU A 382 -8.60 -29.86 -18.56
N VAL A 383 -8.05 -30.45 -19.64
CA VAL A 383 -6.99 -29.83 -20.43
C VAL A 383 -7.54 -28.58 -21.14
N GLU A 384 -6.82 -27.46 -21.02
CA GLU A 384 -7.15 -26.21 -21.72
C GLU A 384 -7.10 -26.46 -23.24
N ASP A 385 -8.19 -26.18 -23.98
CA ASP A 385 -8.27 -26.42 -25.44
C ASP A 385 -7.05 -25.84 -26.18
N GLY A 386 -6.71 -24.58 -25.87
CA GLY A 386 -5.57 -23.85 -26.41
C GLY A 386 -4.19 -24.21 -25.81
N LEU A 387 -4.04 -25.32 -25.06
CA LEU A 387 -2.73 -25.78 -24.59
C LEU A 387 -1.86 -26.29 -25.76
N TRP A 388 -2.49 -26.90 -26.76
CA TRP A 388 -1.83 -27.53 -27.91
C TRP A 388 -1.86 -26.67 -29.17
N ASP A 389 -2.80 -25.73 -29.27
CA ASP A 389 -2.82 -24.70 -30.30
C ASP A 389 -1.56 -23.84 -30.22
N ASP A 390 -1.13 -23.30 -31.35
CA ASP A 390 0.06 -22.44 -31.51
C ASP A 390 -0.07 -21.04 -30.87
N GLY A 391 -1.01 -20.88 -29.94
CA GLY A 391 -1.37 -19.70 -29.16
C GLY A 391 -0.31 -19.23 -28.15
N PHE A 392 0.87 -18.88 -28.65
CA PHE A 392 1.65 -17.79 -28.05
C PHE A 392 1.11 -16.45 -28.57
N ALA A 393 -0.12 -16.12 -28.20
CA ALA A 393 -0.69 -14.81 -28.47
C ALA A 393 0.20 -13.73 -27.82
N ASP A 394 0.55 -12.69 -28.58
CA ASP A 394 1.45 -11.61 -28.14
C ASP A 394 0.86 -10.76 -26.99
N ASP A 395 -0.37 -11.01 -26.52
CA ASP A 395 -1.09 -10.20 -25.52
C ASP A 395 -0.46 -10.20 -24.11
N GLU A 396 0.39 -11.18 -23.74
CA GLU A 396 1.20 -11.13 -22.51
C GLU A 396 2.61 -10.54 -22.72
N ARG A 397 2.89 -9.96 -23.90
CA ARG A 397 4.14 -9.22 -24.15
C ARG A 397 4.08 -7.89 -23.43
N TRP A 398 4.62 -7.85 -22.20
CA TRP A 398 5.06 -6.61 -21.57
C TRP A 398 5.84 -5.80 -22.61
N ASP A 399 5.48 -4.53 -22.78
CA ASP A 399 6.09 -3.66 -23.78
C ASP A 399 7.60 -3.50 -23.51
N SER A 400 8.38 -4.34 -24.18
CA SER A 400 9.83 -4.25 -24.25
C SER A 400 10.19 -3.18 -25.28
N GLY A 401 9.70 -1.95 -25.05
CA GLY A 401 9.64 -0.89 -26.04
C GLY A 401 10.93 -0.74 -26.80
N GLU A 402 10.89 -1.10 -28.08
CA GLU A 402 12.01 -1.00 -29.01
C GLU A 402 12.24 0.47 -29.35
N SER A 403 12.83 1.17 -28.38
CA SER A 403 13.33 2.53 -28.53
C SER A 403 14.41 2.48 -29.61
N GLU A 404 14.08 2.99 -30.81
CA GLU A 404 15.02 3.08 -31.92
C GLU A 404 16.37 3.58 -31.42
N VAL A 405 17.46 2.87 -31.74
CA VAL A 405 18.81 3.30 -31.39
C VAL A 405 19.18 4.48 -32.28
N ARG A 406 18.72 5.67 -31.90
CA ARG A 406 19.21 6.93 -32.43
C ARG A 406 20.64 7.12 -31.96
N THR A 407 21.57 6.67 -32.77
CA THR A 407 22.97 7.07 -32.71
C THR A 407 23.04 8.58 -32.89
N VAL A 408 23.20 9.30 -31.78
CA VAL A 408 23.61 10.70 -31.78
C VAL A 408 25.13 10.70 -31.84
N ASP A 409 25.69 11.16 -32.95
CA ASP A 409 27.14 11.31 -33.09
C ASP A 409 27.66 12.34 -32.06
N LEU A 410 28.70 11.97 -31.32
CA LEU A 410 29.33 12.79 -30.29
C LEU A 410 30.76 13.13 -30.69
N ASP A 411 30.90 13.90 -31.77
CA ASP A 411 32.18 14.50 -32.19
C ASP A 411 31.98 16.00 -32.47
N GLY A 412 32.51 16.84 -31.59
CA GLY A 412 32.42 18.30 -31.68
C GLY A 412 32.65 18.98 -30.32
N PRO A 413 33.74 19.76 -30.14
CA PRO A 413 33.96 20.52 -28.90
C PRO A 413 33.26 21.88 -28.96
N GLU A 414 32.39 22.17 -28.00
CA GLU A 414 31.75 23.49 -27.83
C GLU A 414 32.29 24.18 -26.57
N GLU A 415 32.58 25.49 -26.66
CA GLU A 415 33.31 26.23 -25.63
C GLU A 415 32.42 26.64 -24.44
N ALA A 416 32.97 26.58 -23.23
CA ALA A 416 32.26 26.97 -22.02
C ALA A 416 32.17 28.51 -21.88
N PRO A 417 30.98 29.10 -21.70
CA PRO A 417 30.85 30.55 -21.49
C PRO A 417 31.35 30.98 -20.10
N ALA A 418 31.99 32.15 -20.05
CA ALA A 418 32.53 32.74 -18.82
C ALA A 418 31.44 33.29 -17.87
N PRO A 419 31.69 33.35 -16.55
CA PRO A 419 30.68 33.77 -15.57
C PRO A 419 30.36 35.28 -15.63
N ALA A 420 29.08 35.63 -15.52
CA ALA A 420 28.61 37.01 -15.48
C ALA A 420 28.80 37.68 -14.10
N ALA A 421 28.97 39.00 -14.11
CA ALA A 421 29.18 39.82 -12.91
C ALA A 421 27.87 40.10 -12.13
N PRO A 422 27.93 40.33 -10.80
CA PRO A 422 26.73 40.54 -9.97
C PRO A 422 26.07 41.91 -10.20
N GLN A 423 24.73 41.93 -10.21
CA GLN A 423 23.92 43.15 -10.31
C GLN A 423 23.54 43.71 -8.93
N PRO A 424 23.19 45.02 -8.82
CA PRO A 424 22.87 45.67 -7.54
C PRO A 424 21.49 45.27 -6.98
N ARG A 425 21.32 45.38 -5.66
CA ARG A 425 20.01 45.20 -5.00
C ARG A 425 19.17 46.48 -5.09
N VAL A 426 17.88 46.31 -5.34
CA VAL A 426 16.83 47.34 -5.19
C VAL A 426 16.13 47.11 -3.83
N PRO A 427 15.67 48.16 -3.11
CA PRO A 427 15.01 47.99 -1.81
C PRO A 427 13.64 47.31 -1.89
N GLU A 428 13.22 46.70 -0.78
CA GLU A 428 11.94 46.03 -0.63
C GLU A 428 10.76 47.03 -0.64
N GLN A 429 9.64 46.63 -1.25
CA GLN A 429 8.33 47.27 -1.11
C GLN A 429 7.35 46.26 -0.53
N GLU A 430 6.37 46.73 0.26
CA GLU A 430 5.39 45.86 0.91
C GLU A 430 4.48 45.14 -0.11
N PRO A 431 4.08 43.89 0.14
CA PRO A 431 3.32 43.10 -0.82
C PRO A 431 1.87 43.58 -0.94
N ALA A 432 1.52 44.07 -2.13
CA ALA A 432 0.12 44.20 -2.55
C ALA A 432 -0.60 42.84 -2.51
N PRO A 433 -1.95 42.81 -2.37
CA PRO A 433 -2.71 41.56 -2.36
C PRO A 433 -2.43 40.72 -3.61
N ARG A 434 -2.10 39.44 -3.41
CA ARG A 434 -1.73 38.52 -4.49
C ARG A 434 -2.94 38.20 -5.37
N VAL A 435 -2.94 38.74 -6.59
CA VAL A 435 -3.74 38.17 -7.68
C VAL A 435 -3.07 36.87 -8.11
N VAL A 436 -3.83 35.77 -8.14
CA VAL A 436 -3.35 34.44 -8.52
C VAL A 436 -3.05 34.41 -10.03
N PRO A 437 -1.84 34.03 -10.47
CA PRO A 437 -1.50 33.94 -11.89
C PRO A 437 -2.41 32.99 -12.68
N GLU A 438 -2.65 33.31 -13.94
CA GLU A 438 -3.54 32.58 -14.84
C GLU A 438 -3.15 31.10 -15.01
N GLU A 439 -1.85 30.80 -15.05
CA GLU A 439 -1.31 29.44 -15.09
C GLU A 439 -1.73 28.61 -13.85
N GLN A 440 -1.78 29.23 -12.67
CA GLN A 440 -2.27 28.56 -11.45
C GLN A 440 -3.79 28.37 -11.47
N ARG A 441 -4.56 29.27 -12.10
CA ARG A 441 -6.00 29.08 -12.33
C ARG A 441 -6.27 27.91 -13.28
N VAL A 442 -5.41 27.68 -14.28
CA VAL A 442 -5.50 26.49 -15.16
C VAL A 442 -5.12 25.22 -14.40
N GLN A 443 -4.02 25.23 -13.65
CA GLN A 443 -3.59 24.08 -12.83
C GLN A 443 -4.68 23.66 -11.83
N ALA A 444 -5.38 24.64 -11.24
CA ALA A 444 -6.39 24.43 -10.22
C ALA A 444 -7.67 23.72 -10.71
N ARG A 445 -7.93 23.69 -12.02
CA ARG A 445 -9.15 23.09 -12.62
C ARG A 445 -9.15 21.58 -12.61
N ARG A 446 -7.97 20.93 -12.65
CA ARG A 446 -7.90 19.47 -12.49
C ARG A 446 -7.93 19.08 -11.01
N LEU A 447 -8.75 18.08 -10.67
CA LEU A 447 -8.61 17.40 -9.38
C LEU A 447 -7.25 16.72 -9.32
N GLU A 448 -6.52 16.97 -8.25
CA GLU A 448 -5.18 16.41 -8.08
C GLU A 448 -5.25 14.89 -7.92
N GLN A 449 -4.33 14.17 -8.56
CA GLN A 449 -4.34 12.70 -8.56
C GLN A 449 -4.35 12.11 -7.15
N HIS A 450 -3.67 12.75 -6.19
CA HIS A 450 -3.66 12.31 -4.80
C HIS A 450 -5.05 12.45 -4.13
N PHE A 451 -5.79 13.54 -4.39
CA PHE A 451 -7.15 13.74 -3.91
C PHE A 451 -8.11 12.69 -4.50
N VAL A 452 -7.95 12.37 -5.79
CA VAL A 452 -8.71 11.30 -6.47
C VAL A 452 -8.49 9.95 -5.78
N TYR A 453 -7.23 9.54 -5.57
CA TYR A 453 -6.94 8.25 -4.92
C TYR A 453 -7.36 8.21 -3.44
N ASN A 454 -7.18 9.30 -2.70
CA ASN A 454 -7.59 9.39 -1.30
C ASN A 454 -9.12 9.32 -1.17
N SER A 455 -9.86 10.08 -1.99
CA SER A 455 -11.33 10.03 -2.04
C SER A 455 -11.84 8.61 -2.31
N LEU A 456 -11.30 7.95 -3.34
CA LEU A 456 -11.73 6.60 -3.72
C LEU A 456 -11.37 5.55 -2.66
N ASN A 457 -10.22 5.66 -1.98
CA ASN A 457 -9.87 4.79 -0.85
C ASN A 457 -10.83 4.99 0.35
N THR A 458 -11.17 6.24 0.69
CA THR A 458 -12.12 6.56 1.75
C THR A 458 -13.51 5.99 1.43
N ILE A 459 -14.03 6.24 0.22
CA ILE A 459 -15.29 5.65 -0.28
C ILE A 459 -15.24 4.12 -0.16
N ALA A 460 -14.18 3.48 -0.68
CA ALA A 460 -14.04 2.02 -0.67
C ALA A 460 -14.01 1.41 0.74
N SER A 461 -13.42 2.10 1.72
CA SER A 461 -13.43 1.64 3.11
C SER A 461 -14.85 1.62 3.72
N LEU A 462 -15.68 2.60 3.34
CA LEU A 462 -17.05 2.77 3.85
C LEU A 462 -18.05 1.79 3.24
N VAL A 463 -17.81 1.23 2.04
CA VAL A 463 -18.75 0.35 1.30
C VAL A 463 -19.37 -0.78 2.16
N ARG A 464 -18.66 -1.28 3.18
CA ARG A 464 -19.19 -2.32 4.10
C ARG A 464 -19.69 -1.80 5.45
N THR A 465 -19.20 -0.67 5.93
CA THR A 465 -19.52 -0.14 7.27
C THR A 465 -20.67 0.86 7.23
N ASP A 466 -20.72 1.67 6.16
CA ASP A 466 -21.81 2.57 5.84
C ASP A 466 -21.98 2.66 4.30
N PRO A 467 -22.72 1.71 3.68
CA PRO A 467 -22.99 1.74 2.25
C PRO A 467 -23.87 2.92 1.82
N GLY A 468 -24.57 3.58 2.74
CA GLY A 468 -25.32 4.80 2.47
C GLY A 468 -24.36 5.94 2.22
N ARG A 469 -23.50 6.24 3.20
CA ARG A 469 -22.49 7.29 3.10
C ARG A 469 -21.48 7.03 1.99
N ALA A 470 -21.08 5.78 1.77
CA ALA A 470 -20.22 5.41 0.64
C ALA A 470 -20.85 5.77 -0.72
N ARG A 471 -22.17 5.57 -0.87
CA ARG A 471 -22.91 5.93 -2.09
C ARG A 471 -23.04 7.44 -2.27
N GLU A 472 -23.33 8.18 -1.20
CA GLU A 472 -23.36 9.66 -1.22
C GLU A 472 -22.01 10.23 -1.69
N LEU A 473 -20.91 9.78 -1.07
CA LEU A 473 -19.57 10.23 -1.40
C LEU A 473 -19.14 9.82 -2.82
N LEU A 474 -19.55 8.64 -3.30
CA LEU A 474 -19.28 8.22 -4.69
C LEU A 474 -20.03 9.06 -5.72
N LEU A 475 -21.27 9.48 -5.42
CA LEU A 475 -22.03 10.39 -6.28
C LEU A 475 -21.41 11.79 -6.26
N GLY A 476 -21.16 12.35 -5.07
CA GLY A 476 -20.51 13.65 -4.91
C GLY A 476 -19.11 13.70 -5.56
N PHE A 477 -18.35 12.62 -5.50
CA PHE A 477 -17.08 12.51 -6.23
C PHE A 477 -17.27 12.53 -7.75
N ALA A 478 -18.27 11.80 -8.28
CA ALA A 478 -18.59 11.83 -9.70
C ALA A 478 -19.05 13.22 -10.17
N ASP A 479 -19.87 13.92 -9.38
CA ASP A 479 -20.33 15.28 -9.68
C ASP A 479 -19.19 16.30 -9.59
N LEU A 480 -18.28 16.15 -8.62
CA LEU A 480 -17.05 16.95 -8.51
C LEU A 480 -16.10 16.72 -9.70
N THR A 481 -15.95 15.48 -10.20
CA THR A 481 -15.19 15.23 -11.44
C THR A 481 -15.84 15.89 -12.66
N ARG A 482 -17.18 15.84 -12.79
CA ARG A 482 -17.91 16.53 -13.87
C ARG A 482 -17.74 18.05 -13.82
N ALA A 483 -17.73 18.63 -12.62
CA ALA A 483 -17.50 20.06 -12.44
C ALA A 483 -16.06 20.46 -12.83
N ALA A 484 -15.06 19.65 -12.47
CA ALA A 484 -13.65 19.86 -12.83
C ALA A 484 -13.36 19.74 -14.33
N ASP A 485 -14.08 18.86 -15.04
CA ASP A 485 -13.96 18.66 -16.49
C ASP A 485 -14.76 19.66 -17.35
N ARG A 486 -15.45 20.66 -16.75
CA ARG A 486 -16.19 21.70 -17.50
C ARG A 486 -15.26 22.66 -18.27
N PRO A 487 -15.68 23.18 -19.44
CA PRO A 487 -15.04 24.30 -20.12
C PRO A 487 -14.81 25.53 -19.23
N ALA A 488 -13.78 26.30 -19.58
CA ALA A 488 -13.39 27.53 -18.87
C ALA A 488 -14.44 28.65 -18.92
N ASP A 489 -15.25 28.64 -19.99
CA ASP A 489 -16.11 29.76 -20.42
C ASP A 489 -17.61 29.46 -20.20
N ASP A 490 -17.94 28.30 -19.62
CA ASP A 490 -19.30 27.90 -19.27
C ASP A 490 -19.75 28.62 -17.98
N THR A 491 -20.71 29.54 -18.07
CA THR A 491 -21.36 30.12 -16.88
C THR A 491 -22.21 29.08 -16.16
N ILE A 492 -22.07 28.97 -14.84
CA ILE A 492 -22.91 28.12 -13.97
C ILE A 492 -23.67 28.97 -12.94
N THR A 493 -24.60 28.38 -12.18
CA THR A 493 -25.24 29.09 -11.07
C THR A 493 -24.36 29.08 -9.82
N LEU A 494 -24.54 30.06 -8.91
CA LEU A 494 -23.91 30.02 -7.59
C LEU A 494 -24.28 28.74 -6.83
N ARG A 495 -25.48 28.19 -7.04
CA ARG A 495 -25.88 26.88 -6.51
C ARG A 495 -24.99 25.75 -7.03
N ASP A 496 -24.73 25.65 -8.33
CA ASP A 496 -23.85 24.62 -8.91
C ASP A 496 -22.43 24.67 -8.29
N GLU A 497 -21.91 25.88 -8.07
CA GLU A 497 -20.60 26.11 -7.45
C GLU A 497 -20.62 25.72 -5.97
N LEU A 498 -21.61 26.16 -5.19
CA LEU A 498 -21.75 25.82 -3.77
C LEU A 498 -22.07 24.33 -3.53
N ASP A 499 -22.75 23.67 -4.47
CA ASP A 499 -22.97 22.22 -4.45
C ASP A 499 -21.67 21.46 -4.73
N SER A 500 -20.82 21.96 -5.64
CA SER A 500 -19.47 21.44 -5.90
C SER A 500 -18.55 21.62 -4.68
N VAL A 501 -18.60 22.78 -4.03
CA VAL A 501 -17.94 23.06 -2.74
C VAL A 501 -18.42 22.08 -1.66
N ARG A 502 -19.72 21.79 -1.60
CA ARG A 502 -20.30 20.84 -0.63
C ARG A 502 -19.84 19.41 -0.89
N ALA A 503 -19.78 18.98 -2.15
CA ALA A 503 -19.28 17.66 -2.52
C ALA A 503 -17.80 17.48 -2.13
N TYR A 504 -16.95 18.49 -2.40
CA TYR A 504 -15.56 18.51 -1.97
C TYR A 504 -15.41 18.45 -0.44
N LEU A 505 -16.08 19.33 0.30
CA LEU A 505 -16.03 19.36 1.76
C LEU A 505 -16.55 18.06 2.39
N GLN A 506 -17.54 17.40 1.80
CA GLN A 506 -18.03 16.10 2.29
C GLN A 506 -17.01 14.97 2.13
N LEU A 507 -16.21 14.98 1.05
CA LEU A 507 -15.11 14.04 0.83
C LEU A 507 -13.96 14.28 1.81
N GLU A 508 -13.60 15.55 2.03
CA GLU A 508 -12.58 15.92 3.02
C GLU A 508 -13.02 15.62 4.45
N GLN A 509 -14.29 15.85 4.81
CA GLN A 509 -14.86 15.44 6.10
C GLN A 509 -14.79 13.92 6.29
N ALA A 510 -14.97 13.14 5.23
CA ALA A 510 -14.81 11.68 5.29
C ALA A 510 -13.33 11.25 5.44
N ARG A 511 -12.37 12.05 4.97
CA ARG A 511 -10.92 11.85 5.15
C ARG A 511 -10.43 12.26 6.55
N PHE A 512 -10.74 13.49 6.97
CA PHE A 512 -10.31 14.06 8.26
C PHE A 512 -11.17 13.61 9.45
N GLY A 513 -12.34 13.01 9.21
CA GLY A 513 -13.26 12.59 10.24
C GLY A 513 -13.69 13.76 11.13
N LYS A 514 -13.32 13.72 12.41
CA LYS A 514 -13.66 14.78 13.38
C LYS A 514 -12.77 16.02 13.32
N ARG A 515 -11.69 16.01 12.52
CA ARG A 515 -10.75 17.14 12.38
C ARG A 515 -11.21 18.20 11.36
N LEU A 516 -12.30 17.97 10.62
CA LEU A 516 -12.89 18.99 9.75
C LEU A 516 -14.39 19.08 10.06
N THR A 517 -14.83 20.22 10.58
CA THR A 517 -16.24 20.64 10.47
C THR A 517 -16.35 21.66 9.34
N ALA A 518 -17.50 21.67 8.65
CA ALA A 518 -17.76 22.71 7.66
C ALA A 518 -19.26 22.98 7.53
N SER A 519 -19.59 24.24 7.22
CA SER A 519 -20.95 24.71 6.97
C SER A 519 -20.97 25.59 5.71
N ILE A 520 -22.11 25.60 5.02
CA ILE A 520 -22.34 26.47 3.85
C ILE A 520 -23.66 27.19 4.08
N VAL A 521 -23.64 28.51 3.98
CA VAL A 521 -24.78 29.43 4.08
C VAL A 521 -24.85 30.24 2.79
N CYS A 522 -26.06 30.47 2.29
CA CYS A 522 -26.34 31.28 1.11
C CYS A 522 -27.53 32.19 1.43
N GLU A 523 -27.41 33.48 1.19
CA GLU A 523 -28.51 34.43 1.38
C GLU A 523 -29.63 34.15 0.34
N PRO A 524 -30.91 34.08 0.75
CA PRO A 524 -31.99 33.68 -0.14
C PRO A 524 -32.12 34.57 -1.38
N GLY A 525 -31.96 33.98 -2.56
CA GLY A 525 -32.05 34.66 -3.86
C GLY A 525 -30.71 34.82 -4.58
N LEU A 526 -29.58 34.55 -3.92
CA LEU A 526 -28.27 34.54 -4.60
C LEU A 526 -28.04 33.25 -5.42
N ASP A 527 -28.79 32.18 -5.15
CA ASP A 527 -28.54 30.83 -5.67
C ASP A 527 -28.49 30.73 -7.20
N GLU A 528 -29.30 31.52 -7.90
CA GLU A 528 -29.42 31.52 -9.37
C GLU A 528 -28.43 32.48 -10.06
N LEU A 529 -27.58 33.19 -9.30
CA LEU A 529 -26.66 34.17 -9.89
C LEU A 529 -25.62 33.48 -10.80
N PRO A 530 -25.32 34.06 -11.97
CA PRO A 530 -24.29 33.53 -12.87
C PRO A 530 -22.89 33.70 -12.26
N VAL A 531 -22.13 32.62 -12.19
CA VAL A 531 -20.75 32.60 -11.70
C VAL A 531 -19.80 31.88 -12.66
N THR A 532 -18.54 32.28 -12.63
CA THR A 532 -17.44 31.54 -13.27
C THR A 532 -17.15 30.27 -12.48
N PRO A 533 -17.04 29.09 -13.12
CA PRO A 533 -16.84 27.82 -12.41
C PRO A 533 -15.55 27.75 -11.60
N LEU A 534 -15.64 27.04 -10.47
CA LEU A 534 -14.55 26.57 -9.64
C LEU A 534 -13.78 27.67 -8.88
N GLU A 535 -14.22 28.94 -8.92
CA GLU A 535 -13.54 30.04 -8.22
C GLU A 535 -13.67 29.95 -6.69
N VAL A 536 -14.86 29.58 -6.19
CA VAL A 536 -15.08 29.39 -4.75
C VAL A 536 -14.47 28.05 -4.32
N LEU A 537 -14.66 26.99 -5.12
CA LEU A 537 -14.09 25.67 -4.87
C LEU A 537 -12.55 25.71 -4.80
N ALA A 538 -11.88 26.42 -5.70
CA ALA A 538 -10.42 26.55 -5.68
C ALA A 538 -9.95 27.24 -4.39
N GLN A 539 -10.65 28.29 -3.94
CA GLN A 539 -10.30 28.99 -2.71
C GLN A 539 -10.58 28.14 -1.46
N VAL A 540 -11.69 27.40 -1.41
CA VAL A 540 -12.00 26.47 -0.31
C VAL A 540 -10.98 25.33 -0.25
N ARG A 541 -10.61 24.74 -1.40
CA ARG A 541 -9.58 23.70 -1.48
C ARG A 541 -8.23 24.20 -0.98
N ALA A 542 -7.81 25.40 -1.42
CA ALA A 542 -6.58 26.03 -0.93
C ALA A 542 -6.59 26.26 0.59
N ILE A 543 -7.73 26.68 1.18
CA ILE A 543 -7.85 26.86 2.63
C ILE A 543 -7.77 25.52 3.38
N VAL A 544 -8.42 24.46 2.89
CA VAL A 544 -8.31 23.13 3.48
C VAL A 544 -6.87 22.61 3.41
N GLN A 545 -6.20 22.74 2.26
CA GLN A 545 -4.83 22.24 2.04
C GLN A 545 -3.74 23.07 2.76
N GLU A 546 -3.84 24.41 2.77
CA GLU A 546 -2.79 25.29 3.32
C GLU A 546 -3.00 25.67 4.79
N VAL A 547 -4.20 25.49 5.35
CA VAL A 547 -4.55 25.95 6.72
C VAL A 547 -5.04 24.83 7.61
N VAL A 548 -5.99 24.00 7.15
CA VAL A 548 -6.60 22.96 8.01
C VAL A 548 -5.75 21.68 8.06
N GLU A 549 -5.33 21.17 6.89
CA GLU A 549 -4.55 19.95 6.78
C GLU A 549 -3.22 19.99 7.57
N PRO A 550 -2.45 21.10 7.59
CA PRO A 550 -1.22 21.23 8.37
C PRO A 550 -1.42 21.39 9.89
N HIS A 551 -2.66 21.37 10.41
CA HIS A 551 -2.96 21.63 11.83
C HIS A 551 -3.56 20.39 12.52
N PRO A 552 -2.84 19.74 13.48
CA PRO A 552 -3.28 18.49 14.10
C PRO A 552 -4.62 18.54 14.83
N GLU A 553 -4.96 19.69 15.45
CA GLU A 553 -6.28 19.91 16.07
C GLU A 553 -7.44 19.80 15.04
N GLY A 554 -7.15 20.07 13.77
CA GLY A 554 -8.16 20.26 12.73
C GLY A 554 -8.54 21.73 12.55
N GLY A 555 -9.73 21.96 11.99
CA GLY A 555 -10.29 23.29 11.75
C GLY A 555 -11.76 23.25 11.38
N GLU A 556 -12.39 24.43 11.34
CA GLU A 556 -13.79 24.60 10.96
C GLU A 556 -13.89 25.57 9.78
N VAL A 557 -14.43 25.12 8.65
CA VAL A 557 -14.55 25.93 7.44
C VAL A 557 -16.00 26.36 7.23
N THR A 558 -16.30 27.64 7.48
CA THR A 558 -17.63 28.22 7.20
C THR A 558 -17.59 28.99 5.89
N VAL A 559 -18.45 28.63 4.94
CA VAL A 559 -18.63 29.36 3.66
C VAL A 559 -19.96 30.12 3.73
N ASP A 560 -19.93 31.43 3.59
CA ASP A 560 -21.10 32.31 3.68
C ASP A 560 -21.18 33.18 2.42
N ALA A 561 -22.26 33.04 1.65
CA ALA A 561 -22.51 33.84 0.45
C ALA A 561 -23.61 34.89 0.74
N ALA A 562 -23.26 36.17 0.65
CA ALA A 562 -24.12 37.30 0.99
C ALA A 562 -24.03 38.46 -0.03
N ALA A 563 -24.98 39.38 0.02
CA ALA A 563 -25.00 40.58 -0.81
C ALA A 563 -24.13 41.72 -0.22
N ASP A 564 -23.17 42.24 -1.00
CA ASP A 564 -22.39 43.44 -0.67
C ASP A 564 -22.17 44.31 -1.92
N GLY A 565 -22.45 45.62 -1.80
CA GLY A 565 -22.13 46.62 -2.81
C GLY A 565 -22.80 46.48 -4.19
N GLY A 566 -23.79 45.59 -4.35
CA GLY A 566 -24.38 45.24 -5.66
C GLY A 566 -23.84 43.95 -6.28
N HIS A 567 -23.02 43.19 -5.54
CA HIS A 567 -22.47 41.90 -5.96
C HIS A 567 -22.70 40.82 -4.90
N CYS A 568 -22.61 39.55 -5.30
CA CYS A 568 -22.42 38.47 -4.33
C CYS A 568 -20.96 38.45 -3.85
N VAL A 569 -20.80 38.30 -2.54
CA VAL A 569 -19.52 38.10 -1.88
C VAL A 569 -19.57 36.80 -1.11
N VAL A 570 -18.63 35.90 -1.41
CA VAL A 570 -18.47 34.62 -0.70
C VAL A 570 -17.33 34.75 0.29
N THR A 571 -17.68 34.78 1.57
CA THR A 571 -16.76 34.85 2.70
C THR A 571 -16.48 33.43 3.19
N ILE A 572 -15.20 33.06 3.25
CA ILE A 572 -14.76 31.76 3.79
C ILE A 572 -13.97 32.06 5.05
N THR A 573 -14.37 31.50 6.19
CA THR A 573 -13.67 31.67 7.47
C THR A 573 -13.19 30.31 7.97
N GLU A 574 -11.98 30.28 8.53
CA GLU A 574 -11.45 29.16 9.30
C GLU A 574 -11.45 29.54 10.79
N THR A 575 -12.32 28.92 11.58
CA THR A 575 -12.64 29.37 12.95
C THR A 575 -11.50 29.13 13.95
N ALA A 576 -10.65 28.11 13.77
CA ALA A 576 -9.59 27.78 14.72
C ALA A 576 -8.42 28.79 14.70
N THR A 577 -8.10 29.34 13.54
CA THR A 577 -7.09 30.39 13.34
C THR A 577 -7.68 31.80 13.29
N GLY A 578 -9.01 31.94 13.20
CA GLY A 578 -9.71 33.22 13.09
C GLY A 578 -9.40 33.97 11.79
N ARG A 579 -9.08 33.23 10.72
CA ARG A 579 -8.73 33.78 9.41
C ARG A 579 -9.93 33.79 8.48
N THR A 580 -10.05 34.84 7.69
CA THR A 580 -11.14 35.02 6.72
C THR A 580 -10.57 35.39 5.36
N TRP A 581 -11.14 34.78 4.31
CA TRP A 581 -10.88 35.04 2.91
C TRP A 581 -12.18 35.47 2.23
N THR A 582 -12.07 36.21 1.14
CA THR A 582 -13.22 36.81 0.46
C THR A 582 -13.09 36.61 -1.05
N VAL A 583 -14.03 35.88 -1.63
CA VAL A 583 -14.15 35.67 -3.08
C VAL A 583 -15.30 36.54 -3.60
N ARG A 584 -15.11 37.15 -4.76
CA ARG A 584 -16.16 37.82 -5.54
C ARG A 584 -16.30 37.07 -6.87
N PRO A 585 -17.20 36.07 -6.96
CA PRO A 585 -17.27 35.19 -8.13
C PRO A 585 -17.56 36.00 -9.40
N ALA A 586 -16.72 35.82 -10.43
CA ALA A 586 -16.83 36.61 -11.65
C ALA A 586 -18.15 36.29 -12.38
N GLY A 587 -19.00 37.32 -12.52
CA GLY A 587 -20.38 37.23 -13.03
C GLY A 587 -21.44 37.64 -12.01
N ALA A 588 -21.19 37.46 -10.71
CA ALA A 588 -22.20 37.52 -9.66
C ALA A 588 -22.63 38.95 -9.27
N THR A 589 -23.44 39.58 -10.11
CA THR A 589 -24.01 40.93 -9.93
C THR A 589 -25.50 40.85 -9.68
N LEU A 590 -26.00 41.70 -8.77
CA LEU A 590 -27.39 41.73 -8.28
C LEU A 590 -28.34 42.57 -9.17
#